data_AF-A0A653NJV7-F1
#
_entry.id   AF-A0A653NJV7-F1
#
_cell.length_a   1.000
_cell.length_b   1.000
_cell.length_c   1.000
_cell.angle_alpha   90.00
_cell.angle_beta   90.00
_cell.angle_gamma   90.00
#
_symmetry.space_group_name_H-M   'P 1'
#
loop_
_entity.id
_entity.type
_entity.pdbx_description
1 polymer ?
#
loop_
_entity_poly.entity_id
_entity_poly.type
_entity_poly.pdbx_seq_one_letter_code
_entity_poly.pdbx_strand_id
1 'polypeptide(L)'
;MRPLGRVWRVGALLIGSSPETAGGVWATGSITRVTEPGRSQYQSVSAEVRRAYRAAAAKGHFAAGETVNHGAVPIPVDETLVAADGVLFVADDVPSVRWSPTAGAAVPLADYLADRVGLLVDPPRGATD
;
A
#
# COMPACT_ATOMS: atom_id res chain seq x y z
N MET A 1 -13.70 8.77 5.03
CA MET A 1 -12.81 7.63 5.35
C MET A 1 -12.66 7.54 6.86
N ARG A 2 -12.18 6.42 7.40
CA ARG A 2 -11.86 6.27 8.82
C ARG A 2 -10.51 5.55 8.96
N PRO A 3 -9.66 5.87 9.94
CA PRO A 3 -8.41 5.16 10.17
C PRO A 3 -8.68 3.72 10.64
N LEU A 4 -7.85 2.77 10.19
CA LEU A 4 -7.91 1.36 10.61
C LEU A 4 -6.65 0.90 11.36
N GLY A 5 -5.63 1.75 11.43
CA GLY A 5 -4.34 1.45 12.05
C GLY A 5 -3.18 1.98 11.23
N ARG A 6 -1.94 1.75 11.70
CA ARG A 6 -0.72 2.23 11.03
C ARG A 6 -0.03 1.09 10.33
N VAL A 7 0.45 1.35 9.12
CA VAL A 7 1.19 0.37 8.32
C VAL A 7 2.47 0.98 7.77
N TRP A 8 3.48 0.14 7.56
CA TRP A 8 4.55 0.44 6.64
C TRP A 8 4.11 0.05 5.23
N ARG A 9 4.31 0.94 4.26
CA ARG A 9 4.12 0.60 2.84
C ARG A 9 5.46 0.14 2.27
N VAL A 10 5.58 -1.15 1.98
CA VAL A 10 6.79 -1.79 1.47
C VAL A 10 6.51 -2.30 0.06
N GLY A 11 6.68 -1.40 -0.91
CA GLY A 11 6.39 -1.69 -2.32
C GLY A 11 4.89 -2.00 -2.56
N ALA A 12 4.59 -3.25 -2.92
CA ALA A 12 3.25 -3.77 -3.19
C ALA A 12 2.54 -4.32 -1.94
N LEU A 13 3.23 -4.35 -0.80
CA LEU A 13 2.70 -4.82 0.48
C LEU A 13 2.50 -3.66 1.45
N LEU A 14 1.47 -3.78 2.30
CA LEU A 14 1.31 -3.01 3.53
C LEU A 14 1.53 -3.97 4.70
N ILE A 15 2.37 -3.58 5.65
CA ILE A 15 2.71 -4.39 6.83
C ILE A 15 2.24 -3.64 8.08
N GLY A 16 1.49 -4.33 8.94
CA GLY A 16 1.00 -3.80 10.20
C GLY A 16 2.14 -3.33 11.11
N SER A 17 2.03 -2.09 11.61
CA SER A 17 3.05 -1.45 12.46
C SER A 17 2.50 -1.00 13.81
N SER A 18 1.20 -1.16 14.04
CA SER A 18 0.53 -0.81 15.30
C SER A 18 -0.32 -1.96 15.85
N PRO A 19 -0.69 -1.93 17.14
CA PRO A 19 -1.51 -2.98 17.75
C PRO A 19 -2.83 -3.26 17.01
N GLU A 20 -3.49 -2.23 16.46
CA GLU A 20 -4.74 -2.37 15.70
C GLU A 20 -4.58 -3.20 14.43
N THR A 21 -3.36 -3.21 13.88
CA THR A 21 -3.02 -3.97 12.67
C THR A 21 -2.41 -5.33 12.97
N ALA A 22 -1.99 -5.58 14.21
CA ALA A 22 -1.49 -6.88 14.69
C ALA A 22 -0.48 -7.59 13.76
N GLY A 23 0.38 -6.83 13.06
CA GLY A 23 1.34 -7.39 12.10
C GLY A 23 0.72 -7.97 10.82
N GLY A 24 -0.56 -7.69 10.56
CA GLY A 24 -1.26 -8.14 9.36
C GLY A 24 -0.61 -7.64 8.06
N VAL A 25 -0.96 -8.30 6.96
CA VAL A 25 -0.42 -8.00 5.63
C VAL A 25 -1.57 -7.68 4.68
N TRP A 26 -1.39 -6.68 3.83
CA TRP A 26 -2.33 -6.34 2.77
C TRP A 26 -1.62 -6.09 1.45
N ALA A 27 -2.28 -6.43 0.33
CA ALA A 27 -1.91 -5.92 -0.97
C ALA A 27 -2.25 -4.42 -1.04
N THR A 28 -1.37 -3.61 -1.64
CA THR A 28 -1.63 -2.18 -1.78
C THR A 28 -2.82 -1.91 -2.69
N GLY A 29 -3.69 -1.00 -2.26
CA GLY A 29 -4.66 -0.34 -3.14
C GLY A 29 -4.13 1.01 -3.63
N SER A 30 -4.95 2.04 -3.46
CA SER A 30 -4.63 3.41 -3.84
C SER A 30 -4.07 4.22 -2.66
N ILE A 31 -3.42 5.34 -2.97
CA ILE A 31 -2.99 6.34 -1.98
C ILE A 31 -3.67 7.68 -2.20
N THR A 32 -3.88 8.39 -1.11
CA THR A 32 -4.34 9.78 -1.12
C THR A 32 -3.60 10.55 -0.04
N ARG A 33 -3.04 11.71 -0.39
CA ARG A 33 -2.48 12.63 0.61
C ARG A 33 -3.59 13.49 1.20
N VAL A 34 -3.60 13.62 2.53
CA VAL A 34 -4.54 14.48 3.26
C VAL A 34 -4.19 15.92 2.96
N THR A 35 -4.95 16.52 2.06
CA THR A 35 -4.77 17.88 1.58
C THR A 35 -6.14 18.47 1.29
N GLU A 36 -6.24 19.80 1.28
CA GLU A 36 -7.49 20.46 0.91
C GLU A 36 -7.90 20.00 -0.51
N PRO A 37 -9.10 19.41 -0.69
CA PRO A 37 -9.52 18.85 -1.98
C PRO A 37 -9.64 19.90 -3.09
N GLY A 38 -9.78 21.18 -2.75
CA GLY A 38 -10.05 22.26 -3.68
C GLY A 38 -11.50 22.25 -4.20
N ARG A 39 -11.82 23.20 -5.09
CA ARG A 39 -13.15 23.33 -5.69
C ARG A 39 -13.31 22.34 -6.85
N SER A 40 -14.55 21.89 -7.09
CA SER A 40 -14.85 21.09 -8.28
C SER A 40 -14.77 21.98 -9.51
N GLN A 41 -14.14 21.46 -10.56
CA GLN A 41 -14.06 22.12 -11.87
C GLN A 41 -14.52 21.19 -12.99
N TYR A 42 -14.91 19.94 -12.66
CA TYR A 42 -15.39 18.93 -13.62
C TYR A 42 -14.49 18.75 -14.85
N GLN A 43 -13.17 18.89 -14.67
CA GLN A 43 -12.20 18.72 -15.76
C GLN A 43 -12.21 17.29 -16.32
N SER A 44 -12.35 16.28 -15.46
CA SER A 44 -12.54 14.88 -15.84
C SER A 44 -13.11 14.05 -14.69
N VAL A 45 -13.70 12.90 -15.01
CA VAL A 45 -14.20 11.94 -14.00
C VAL A 45 -13.08 11.50 -13.06
N SER A 46 -11.89 11.17 -13.58
CA SER A 46 -10.75 10.75 -12.75
C SER A 46 -10.23 11.86 -11.83
N ALA A 47 -10.33 13.13 -12.25
CA ALA A 47 -9.99 14.27 -11.40
C ALA A 47 -11.02 14.42 -10.25
N GLU A 48 -12.31 14.31 -10.56
CA GLU A 48 -13.37 14.38 -9.54
C GLU A 48 -13.31 13.20 -8.55
N VAL A 49 -12.99 11.98 -9.01
CA VAL A 49 -12.78 10.81 -8.12
C VAL A 49 -11.62 11.06 -7.15
N ARG A 50 -10.47 11.53 -7.64
CA ARG A 50 -9.33 11.87 -6.76
C ARG A 50 -9.66 13.00 -5.79
N ARG A 51 -10.43 14.00 -6.23
CA ARG A 51 -10.94 15.07 -5.36
C ARG A 51 -11.84 14.51 -4.27
N ALA A 52 -12.76 13.61 -4.60
CA ALA A 52 -13.65 12.96 -3.65
C ALA A 52 -12.86 12.17 -2.60
N TYR A 53 -11.81 11.44 -3.00
CA TYR A 53 -10.92 10.76 -2.05
C TYR A 53 -10.16 11.73 -1.14
N ARG A 54 -9.63 12.85 -1.65
CA ARG A 54 -9.01 13.89 -0.81
C ARG A 54 -10.00 14.48 0.19
N ALA A 55 -11.23 14.76 -0.24
CA ALA A 55 -12.29 15.24 0.65
C ALA A 55 -12.64 14.20 1.73
N ALA A 56 -12.68 12.92 1.37
CA ALA A 56 -12.96 11.83 2.30
C ALA A 56 -11.81 11.59 3.31
N ALA A 57 -10.57 11.83 2.90
CA ALA A 57 -9.38 11.79 3.76
C ALA A 57 -9.31 13.01 4.70
N ALA A 58 -9.56 14.23 4.19
CA ALA A 58 -9.59 15.45 5.00
C ALA A 58 -10.65 15.39 6.12
N LYS A 59 -11.79 14.74 5.86
CA LYS A 59 -12.85 14.51 6.86
C LYS A 59 -12.60 13.31 7.78
N GLY A 60 -11.57 12.50 7.51
CA GLY A 60 -11.42 11.16 8.09
C GLY A 60 -10.60 11.08 9.37
N HIS A 61 -10.42 12.17 10.11
CA HIS A 61 -9.57 12.24 11.31
C HIS A 61 -8.09 11.84 11.08
N PHE A 62 -7.59 12.06 9.87
CA PHE A 62 -6.16 11.96 9.55
C PHE A 62 -5.49 13.32 9.74
N ALA A 63 -4.20 13.33 10.06
CA ALA A 63 -3.48 14.59 10.17
C ALA A 63 -3.20 15.20 8.78
N ALA A 64 -3.15 16.53 8.70
CA ALA A 64 -2.83 17.22 7.45
C ALA A 64 -1.45 16.78 6.92
N GLY A 65 -1.38 16.51 5.61
CA GLY A 65 -0.17 16.04 4.96
C GLY A 65 0.07 14.52 5.05
N GLU A 66 -0.65 13.77 5.88
CA GLU A 66 -0.50 12.31 5.97
C GLU A 66 -0.86 11.61 4.65
N THR A 67 -0.22 10.47 4.39
CA THR A 67 -0.56 9.59 3.27
C THR A 67 -1.47 8.48 3.75
N VAL A 68 -2.66 8.39 3.16
CA VAL A 68 -3.66 7.37 3.47
C VAL A 68 -3.64 6.30 2.38
N ASN A 69 -3.34 5.05 2.76
CA ASN A 69 -3.57 3.88 1.93
C ASN A 69 -5.04 3.45 2.04
N HIS A 70 -5.73 3.25 0.92
CA HIS A 70 -7.13 2.86 0.88
C HIS A 70 -7.41 1.84 -0.23
N GLY A 71 -8.47 1.05 -0.08
CA GLY A 71 -8.77 -0.07 -0.97
C GLY A 71 -7.72 -1.19 -0.91
N ALA A 72 -7.02 -1.33 0.22
CA ALA A 72 -6.08 -2.43 0.45
C ALA A 72 -6.83 -3.74 0.67
N VAL A 73 -6.27 -4.85 0.17
CA VAL A 73 -6.88 -6.19 0.26
C VAL A 73 -6.12 -7.03 1.27
N PRO A 74 -6.76 -7.57 2.32
CA PRO A 74 -6.09 -8.41 3.31
C PRO A 74 -5.46 -9.65 2.67
N ILE A 75 -4.26 -10.00 3.12
CA ILE A 75 -3.57 -11.23 2.77
C ILE A 75 -3.44 -12.06 4.05
N PRO A 76 -4.22 -13.14 4.22
CA PRO A 76 -4.02 -14.09 5.31
C PRO A 76 -2.63 -14.70 5.23
N VAL A 77 -1.89 -14.69 6.34
CA VAL A 77 -0.54 -15.29 6.42
C VAL A 77 -0.69 -16.68 7.01
N ASP A 78 -1.17 -17.59 6.18
CA ASP A 78 -1.48 -18.98 6.52
C ASP A 78 -1.23 -19.88 5.30
N GLU A 79 -1.65 -21.15 5.37
CA GLU A 79 -1.47 -22.14 4.31
C GLU A 79 -2.12 -21.76 2.97
N THR A 80 -3.07 -20.81 2.96
CA THR A 80 -3.73 -20.35 1.72
C THR A 80 -2.79 -19.64 0.76
N LEU A 81 -1.58 -19.26 1.22
CA LEU A 81 -0.55 -18.69 0.37
C LEU A 81 0.08 -19.72 -0.59
N VAL A 82 0.00 -21.01 -0.28
CA VAL A 82 0.58 -22.06 -1.13
C VAL A 82 -0.19 -22.15 -2.45
N ALA A 83 0.53 -21.98 -3.57
CA ALA A 83 -0.04 -21.95 -4.92
C ALA A 83 -1.08 -20.83 -5.16
N ALA A 84 -1.10 -19.79 -4.33
CA ALA A 84 -1.90 -18.60 -4.58
C ALA A 84 -1.38 -17.82 -5.82
N ASP A 85 -2.28 -17.11 -6.49
CA ASP A 85 -1.98 -16.27 -7.66
C ASP A 85 -1.83 -14.77 -7.33
N GLY A 86 -1.95 -14.43 -6.05
CA GLY A 86 -1.91 -13.07 -5.51
C GLY A 86 -0.52 -12.41 -5.46
N VAL A 87 -0.47 -11.22 -4.84
CA VAL A 87 0.77 -10.43 -4.71
C VAL A 87 1.80 -11.12 -3.83
N LEU A 88 1.36 -11.83 -2.78
CA LEU A 88 2.19 -12.66 -1.92
C LEU A 88 1.68 -14.09 -2.04
N PHE A 89 2.59 -15.03 -2.26
CA PHE A 89 2.29 -16.45 -2.41
C PHE A 89 3.53 -17.28 -2.07
N VAL A 90 3.35 -18.60 -1.93
CA VAL A 90 4.45 -19.56 -1.78
C VAL A 90 4.48 -20.46 -3.01
N ALA A 91 5.64 -20.54 -3.65
CA ALA A 91 5.92 -21.47 -4.74
C ALA A 91 7.22 -22.21 -4.44
N ASP A 92 7.21 -23.54 -4.59
CA ASP A 92 8.36 -24.41 -4.30
C ASP A 92 8.98 -24.14 -2.90
N ASP A 93 8.13 -24.00 -1.88
CA ASP A 93 8.49 -23.64 -0.50
C ASP A 93 9.19 -22.28 -0.32
N VAL A 94 9.18 -21.43 -1.35
CA VAL A 94 9.73 -20.07 -1.32
C VAL A 94 8.62 -19.02 -1.32
N PRO A 95 8.43 -18.28 -0.21
CA PRO A 95 7.58 -17.09 -0.19
C PRO A 95 8.08 -16.09 -1.22
N SER A 96 7.18 -15.64 -2.09
CA SER A 96 7.51 -14.84 -3.27
C SER A 96 6.50 -13.72 -3.46
N VAL A 97 6.95 -12.62 -4.06
CA VAL A 97 6.15 -11.44 -4.36
C VAL A 97 6.01 -11.25 -5.86
N ARG A 98 4.77 -11.08 -6.31
CA ARG A 98 4.44 -10.61 -7.68
C ARG A 98 3.81 -9.22 -7.58
N TRP A 99 4.63 -8.20 -7.83
CA TRP A 99 4.27 -6.79 -7.62
C TRP A 99 3.28 -6.20 -8.62
N SER A 100 3.03 -6.85 -9.76
CA SER A 100 1.88 -6.55 -10.62
C SER A 100 1.38 -7.81 -11.32
N PRO A 101 0.09 -7.90 -11.70
CA PRO A 101 -0.42 -9.02 -12.49
C PRO A 101 0.30 -9.21 -13.83
N THR A 102 0.89 -8.14 -14.36
CA THR A 102 1.65 -8.13 -15.62
C THR A 102 3.14 -8.39 -15.44
N ALA A 103 3.64 -8.44 -14.20
CA ALA A 103 5.04 -8.74 -13.94
C ALA A 103 5.27 -10.23 -14.23
N GLY A 104 6.08 -10.51 -15.25
CA GLY A 104 6.36 -11.88 -15.69
C GLY A 104 7.18 -12.72 -14.70
N ALA A 105 7.86 -12.09 -13.73
CA ALA A 105 8.68 -12.77 -12.74
C ALA A 105 8.26 -12.39 -11.32
N ALA A 106 8.24 -13.39 -10.44
CA ALA A 106 8.16 -13.19 -9.01
C ALA A 106 9.56 -13.10 -8.40
N VAL A 107 9.66 -12.39 -7.27
CA VAL A 107 10.91 -12.20 -6.54
C VAL A 107 10.76 -12.85 -5.17
N PRO A 108 11.77 -13.58 -4.64
CA PRO A 108 11.72 -14.07 -3.28
C PRO A 108 11.40 -12.94 -2.29
N LEU A 109 10.50 -13.20 -1.34
CA LEU A 109 10.00 -12.20 -0.40
C LEU A 109 11.15 -11.55 0.38
N ALA A 110 12.13 -12.32 0.81
CA ALA A 110 13.28 -11.82 1.55
C ALA A 110 14.06 -10.78 0.74
N ASP A 111 14.40 -11.08 -0.52
CA ASP A 111 15.11 -10.18 -1.42
C ASP A 111 14.29 -8.94 -1.73
N TYR A 112 13.00 -9.11 -1.96
CA TYR A 112 12.06 -8.02 -2.16
C TYR A 112 12.02 -7.07 -0.95
N LEU A 113 11.86 -7.60 0.25
CA LEU A 113 11.82 -6.78 1.47
C LEU A 113 13.16 -6.08 1.71
N ALA A 114 14.28 -6.75 1.49
CA ALA A 114 15.60 -6.15 1.63
C ALA A 114 15.77 -4.94 0.70
N ASP A 115 15.42 -5.07 -0.58
CA ASP A 115 15.46 -3.97 -1.56
C ASP A 115 14.52 -2.83 -1.14
N ARG A 116 13.24 -3.14 -0.89
CA ARG A 116 12.23 -2.12 -0.59
C ARG A 116 12.48 -1.39 0.73
N VAL A 117 12.99 -2.08 1.75
CA VAL A 117 13.39 -1.46 3.01
C VAL A 117 14.67 -0.66 2.85
N GLY A 118 15.64 -1.16 2.07
CA GLY A 118 16.85 -0.41 1.72
C GLY A 118 16.52 0.96 1.13
N LEU A 119 15.58 1.04 0.19
CA LEU A 119 15.12 2.30 -0.40
C LEU A 119 14.43 3.26 0.59
N LEU A 120 13.90 2.74 1.70
CA LEU A 120 13.25 3.55 2.74
C LEU A 120 14.26 4.04 3.79
N VAL A 121 15.28 3.24 4.08
CA VAL A 121 16.30 3.54 5.09
C VAL A 121 17.43 4.40 4.51
N ASP A 122 17.87 4.11 3.29
CA ASP A 122 18.87 4.88 2.53
C ASP A 122 18.27 5.37 1.21
N PRO A 123 17.37 6.39 1.26
CA PRO A 123 16.68 6.85 0.08
C PRO A 123 17.67 7.48 -0.92
N PRO A 124 17.54 7.18 -2.23
CA PRO A 124 18.33 7.85 -3.26
C PRO A 124 18.18 9.37 -3.16
N ARG A 125 19.24 10.11 -3.53
CA ARG A 125 19.19 11.58 -3.53
C ARG A 125 17.99 12.09 -4.35
N GLY A 126 17.17 12.95 -3.73
CA GLY A 126 15.95 13.50 -4.33
C GLY A 126 14.68 12.65 -4.15
N ALA A 127 14.73 11.54 -3.40
CA ALA A 127 13.56 10.71 -3.12
C ALA A 127 12.73 11.18 -1.90
N THR A 128 13.25 12.08 -1.07
CA THR A 128 12.56 12.68 0.07
C THR A 128 12.50 14.19 -0.11
N ASP A 129 11.27 14.70 -0.34
CA ASP A 129 10.88 16.12 -0.32
C ASP A 129 9.96 16.38 0.89
#